data_AF-A0A959J0U5-F1
#
_entry.id   AF-A0A959J0U5-F1
#
_cell.length_a   1.000
_cell.length_b   1.000
_cell.length_c   1.000
_cell.angle_alpha   90.00
_cell.angle_beta   90.00
_cell.angle_gamma   90.00
#
_symmetry.space_group_name_H-M   'P 1'
#
loop_
_entity.id
_entity.type
_entity.pdbx_description
1 polymer ?
#
loop_
_entity_poly.entity_id
_entity_poly.type
_entity_poly.pdbx_seq_one_letter_code
_entity_poly.pdbx_strand_id
1 'polypeptide(L)'
;MGLLIRPEHLEDLKKIARRERAPIYDVGVITGDQRFSFRSASTGQTPLDLALSDMFGSSPKTILEDQHIDRVYEPLRYNVAHIDKYLENVLRLESVACKDWLTNKVDRCVGGRVAKQQCVGPLQLPLNNVGVMALDFDSAEGVATSIGHASVAGLINSAAGARNSVAEALTNLVWAPIKDGLSSVSLSANWMWPCKNPGEDARLYDAVKSIS
;
A
#
# COMPACT_ATOMS: atom_id res chain seq x y z
N MET A 1 0.25 12.88 15.70
CA MET A 1 -0.59 13.52 14.66
C MET A 1 -0.58 15.02 14.91
N GLY A 2 -0.29 15.84 13.90
CA GLY A 2 -0.45 17.30 13.98
C GLY A 2 -1.83 17.70 13.44
N LEU A 3 -2.47 18.69 14.06
CA LEU A 3 -3.77 19.20 13.62
C LEU A 3 -3.71 20.72 13.58
N LEU A 4 -4.27 21.30 12.51
CA LEU A 4 -4.54 22.73 12.43
C LEU A 4 -6.02 22.95 12.76
N ILE A 5 -6.29 23.84 13.71
CA ILE A 5 -7.64 24.14 14.16
C ILE A 5 -7.79 25.64 14.37
N ARG A 6 -8.97 26.17 14.05
CA ARG A 6 -9.30 27.55 14.41
C ARG A 6 -9.38 27.68 15.94
N PRO A 7 -8.90 28.78 16.53
CA PRO A 7 -8.89 28.96 17.99
C PRO A 7 -10.27 28.75 18.64
N GLU A 8 -11.35 29.16 17.97
CA GLU A 8 -12.73 29.02 18.47
C GLU A 8 -13.16 27.56 18.71
N HIS A 9 -12.54 26.57 18.06
CA HIS A 9 -12.90 25.15 18.20
C HIS A 9 -11.96 24.37 19.13
N LEU A 10 -10.90 25.01 19.64
CA LEU A 10 -9.87 24.32 20.43
C LEU A 10 -10.43 23.74 21.74
N GLU A 11 -11.31 24.48 22.43
CA GLU A 11 -11.89 24.03 23.70
C GLU A 11 -12.86 22.85 23.51
N ASP A 12 -13.64 22.85 22.43
CA ASP A 12 -14.48 21.71 22.06
C ASP A 12 -13.63 20.46 21.78
N LEU A 13 -12.55 20.62 21.03
CA LEU A 13 -11.62 19.53 20.77
C LEU A 13 -10.96 19.01 22.06
N LYS A 14 -10.52 19.88 22.97
CA LYS A 14 -9.97 19.48 24.28
C LYS A 14 -11.01 18.75 25.13
N LYS A 15 -12.28 19.13 25.05
CA LYS A 15 -13.37 18.43 25.74
C LYS A 15 -13.57 17.02 25.20
N ILE A 16 -13.58 16.86 23.87
CA ILE A 16 -13.64 15.56 23.20
C ILE A 16 -12.41 14.72 23.58
N ALA A 17 -11.22 15.29 23.47
CA ALA A 17 -9.96 14.62 23.79
C ALA A 17 -9.92 14.10 25.24
N ARG A 18 -10.37 14.91 26.22
CA ARG A 18 -10.51 14.49 27.62
C ARG A 18 -11.50 13.33 27.79
N ARG A 19 -12.65 13.37 27.11
CA ARG A 19 -13.64 12.29 27.13
C ARG A 19 -13.04 10.99 26.59
N GLU A 20 -12.33 11.05 25.47
CA GLU A 20 -11.68 9.89 24.84
C GLU A 20 -10.37 9.47 25.51
N ARG A 21 -9.88 10.22 26.51
CA ARG A 21 -8.57 10.03 27.15
C ARG A 21 -7.41 10.10 26.15
N ALA A 22 -7.55 10.96 25.13
CA ALA A 22 -6.52 11.27 24.15
C ALA A 22 -5.77 12.55 24.56
N PRO A 23 -4.46 12.50 24.86
CA PRO A 23 -3.68 13.70 25.19
C PRO A 23 -3.60 14.67 24.00
N ILE A 24 -3.81 15.96 24.28
CA ILE A 24 -3.65 17.04 23.29
C ILE A 24 -2.83 18.17 23.92
N TYR A 25 -1.93 18.72 23.12
CA TYR A 25 -1.06 19.83 23.51
C TYR A 25 -1.18 20.93 22.48
N ASP A 26 -1.44 22.14 22.94
CA ASP A 26 -1.33 23.35 22.13
C ASP A 26 0.15 23.74 22.09
N VAL A 27 0.75 23.60 20.91
CA VAL A 27 2.20 23.70 20.72
C VAL A 27 2.62 24.88 19.86
N GLY A 28 1.68 25.66 19.32
CA GLY A 28 2.01 26.81 18.48
C GLY A 28 0.84 27.38 17.68
N VAL A 29 1.12 28.49 17.00
CA VAL A 29 0.16 29.25 16.19
C VAL A 29 0.70 29.46 14.78
N ILE A 30 -0.20 29.59 13.81
CA ILE A 30 0.17 29.98 12.43
C ILE A 30 0.11 31.50 12.35
N THR A 31 1.26 32.12 12.08
CA THR A 31 1.45 33.57 11.95
C THR A 31 1.28 34.07 10.50
N GLY A 32 1.53 33.21 9.51
CA GLY A 32 1.48 33.56 8.09
C GLY A 32 2.69 34.33 7.56
N ASP A 33 3.75 34.50 8.37
CA ASP A 33 4.98 35.22 8.03
C ASP A 33 6.02 34.36 7.27
N GLN A 34 5.63 33.15 6.86
CA GLN A 34 6.49 32.16 6.20
C GLN A 34 7.75 31.80 6.99
N ARG A 35 7.73 31.92 8.32
CA ARG A 35 8.80 31.47 9.20
C ARG A 35 8.34 30.33 10.09
N PHE A 36 9.23 29.39 10.34
CA PHE A 36 9.02 28.29 11.27
C PHE A 36 10.00 28.42 12.42
N SER A 37 9.48 28.68 13.61
CA SER A 37 10.28 28.88 14.81
C SER A 37 9.80 28.03 15.99
N PHE A 38 10.75 27.50 16.75
CA PHE A 38 10.52 26.90 18.06
C PHE A 38 11.19 27.77 19.11
N ARG A 39 10.39 28.30 20.03
CA ARG A 39 10.88 29.11 21.15
C ARG A 39 10.55 28.45 22.48
N SER A 40 11.56 28.29 23.32
CA SER A 40 11.40 27.81 24.68
C SER A 40 10.72 28.88 25.53
N ALA A 41 9.58 28.55 26.14
CA ALA A 41 8.89 29.46 27.06
C ALA A 41 9.67 29.67 28.37
N SER A 42 10.44 28.67 28.83
CA SER A 42 11.16 28.72 30.11
C SER A 42 12.53 29.38 30.02
N THR A 43 13.28 29.15 28.94
CA THR A 43 14.64 29.69 28.75
C THR A 43 14.69 30.87 27.78
N GLY A 44 13.61 31.12 27.03
CA GLY A 44 13.54 32.17 26.01
C GLY A 44 14.35 31.90 24.75
N GLN A 45 15.15 30.82 24.72
CA GLN A 45 15.99 30.43 23.58
C GLN A 45 15.13 29.96 22.41
N THR A 46 15.57 30.27 21.19
CA THR A 46 14.92 29.87 19.95
C THR A 46 15.82 28.88 19.19
N PRO A 47 15.80 27.58 19.55
CA PRO A 47 16.68 26.58 18.93
C PRO A 47 16.45 26.35 17.43
N LEU A 48 15.27 26.72 16.91
CA LEU A 48 14.96 26.66 15.47
C LEU A 48 14.26 27.96 15.07
N ASP A 49 14.76 28.64 14.04
CA ASP A 49 14.15 29.82 13.44
C ASP A 49 14.59 29.93 11.97
N LEU A 50 13.77 29.38 11.08
CA LEU A 50 14.08 29.27 9.65
C LEU A 50 12.96 29.89 8.82
N ALA A 51 13.29 30.45 7.65
CA ALA A 51 12.26 30.70 6.66
C ALA A 51 11.78 29.35 6.10
N LEU A 52 10.50 29.22 5.75
CA LEU A 52 9.98 27.98 5.17
C LEU A 52 10.72 27.58 3.88
N SER A 53 11.20 28.56 3.11
CA SER A 53 12.05 28.34 1.92
C SER A 53 13.32 27.56 2.23
N ASP A 54 13.90 27.77 3.42
CA ASP A 54 15.15 27.13 3.82
C ASP A 54 14.92 25.64 4.15
N MET A 55 13.71 25.29 4.61
CA MET A 55 13.32 23.91 4.91
C MET A 55 12.96 23.10 3.66
N PHE A 56 12.32 23.74 2.68
CA PHE A 56 11.84 23.07 1.47
C PHE A 56 12.81 23.17 0.29
N GLY A 57 14.11 23.33 0.59
CA GLY A 57 15.26 23.41 -0.32
C GLY A 57 15.03 23.13 -1.81
N SER A 58 15.55 24.01 -2.66
CA SER A 58 15.48 23.90 -4.13
C SER A 58 16.54 22.95 -4.71
N SER A 59 16.73 21.77 -4.11
CA SER A 59 17.68 20.78 -4.66
C SER A 59 17.35 20.52 -6.14
N PRO A 60 18.35 20.56 -7.03
CA PRO A 60 18.11 20.35 -8.45
C PRO A 60 17.55 18.93 -8.67
N LYS A 61 16.79 18.76 -9.76
CA LYS A 61 16.25 17.45 -10.13
C LYS A 61 17.38 16.43 -10.25
N THR A 62 17.25 15.30 -9.58
CA THR A 62 18.20 14.20 -9.69
C THR A 62 18.07 13.56 -11.08
N ILE A 63 19.19 13.42 -11.78
CA ILE A 63 19.29 12.66 -13.02
C ILE A 63 19.85 11.28 -12.64
N LEU A 64 19.11 10.22 -12.98
CA LEU A 64 19.55 8.84 -12.81
C LEU A 64 19.93 8.29 -14.18
N GLU A 65 21.19 7.92 -14.33
CA GLU A 65 21.73 7.30 -15.54
C GLU A 65 22.02 5.83 -15.27
N ASP A 66 21.48 4.94 -16.12
CA ASP A 66 21.66 3.49 -16.05
C ASP A 66 21.59 2.89 -17.45
N GLN A 67 21.91 1.60 -17.59
CA GLN A 67 22.00 0.90 -18.86
C GLN A 67 21.05 -0.31 -18.92
N HIS A 68 20.59 -0.66 -20.12
CA HIS A 68 19.84 -1.91 -20.30
C HIS A 68 20.83 -3.09 -20.34
N ILE A 69 20.59 -4.10 -19.51
CA ILE A 69 21.36 -5.34 -19.48
C ILE A 69 20.49 -6.46 -20.02
N ASP A 70 20.91 -7.06 -21.13
CA ASP A 70 20.24 -8.24 -21.67
C ASP A 70 20.55 -9.48 -20.80
N ARG A 71 19.49 -10.19 -20.41
CA ARG A 71 19.58 -11.38 -19.55
C ARG A 71 19.00 -12.57 -20.29
N VAL A 72 19.88 -13.51 -20.62
CA VAL A 72 19.49 -14.76 -21.28
C VAL A 72 19.29 -15.85 -20.23
N TYR A 73 18.09 -16.42 -20.19
CA TYR A 73 17.73 -17.52 -19.29
C TYR A 73 17.71 -18.84 -20.05
N GLU A 74 18.15 -19.92 -19.40
CA GLU A 74 18.04 -21.26 -19.97
C GLU A 74 16.57 -21.71 -20.10
N PRO A 75 16.24 -22.50 -21.14
CA PRO A 75 14.90 -23.06 -21.28
C PRO A 75 14.57 -24.02 -20.13
N LEU A 76 13.30 -24.02 -19.73
CA LEU A 76 12.80 -24.91 -18.69
C LEU A 76 12.95 -26.38 -19.10
N ARG A 77 13.50 -27.21 -18.20
CA ARG A 77 13.58 -28.66 -18.36
C ARG A 77 12.66 -29.34 -17.34
N TYR A 78 11.71 -30.13 -17.81
CA TYR A 78 10.79 -30.90 -16.97
C TYR A 78 10.42 -32.22 -17.63
N ASN A 79 9.91 -33.17 -16.84
CA ASN A 79 9.39 -34.44 -17.33
C ASN A 79 7.93 -34.60 -16.90
N VAL A 80 7.02 -34.71 -17.87
CA VAL A 80 5.58 -34.86 -17.64
C VAL A 80 5.24 -36.06 -16.75
N ALA A 81 6.08 -37.12 -16.78
CA ALA A 81 5.90 -38.30 -15.93
C ALA A 81 6.01 -38.00 -14.41
N HIS A 82 6.52 -36.82 -14.02
CA HIS A 82 6.66 -36.40 -12.62
C HIS A 82 5.55 -35.44 -12.16
N ILE A 83 4.41 -35.36 -12.86
CA ILE A 83 3.35 -34.39 -12.55
C ILE A 83 2.89 -34.44 -11.09
N ASP A 84 2.72 -35.62 -10.51
CA ASP A 84 2.27 -35.79 -9.12
C ASP A 84 3.26 -35.15 -8.14
N LYS A 85 4.56 -35.35 -8.37
CA LYS A 85 5.63 -34.75 -7.57
C LYS A 85 5.67 -33.23 -7.74
N TYR A 86 5.45 -32.72 -8.96
CA TYR A 86 5.42 -31.29 -9.20
C TYR A 86 4.21 -30.63 -8.52
N LEU A 87 3.05 -31.27 -8.56
CA LEU A 87 1.86 -30.82 -7.85
C LEU A 87 2.09 -30.78 -6.33
N GLU A 88 2.65 -31.85 -5.76
CA GLU A 88 3.00 -31.92 -4.34
C GLU A 88 3.97 -30.78 -3.95
N ASN A 89 4.98 -30.52 -4.78
CA ASN A 89 5.91 -29.42 -4.56
C ASN A 89 5.20 -28.05 -4.61
N VAL A 90 4.35 -27.81 -5.60
CA VAL A 90 3.60 -26.55 -5.73
C VAL A 90 2.70 -26.31 -4.52
N LEU A 91 1.98 -27.33 -4.07
CA LEU A 91 1.09 -27.22 -2.90
C LEU A 91 1.84 -27.02 -1.57
N ARG A 92 3.14 -27.38 -1.52
CA ARG A 92 4.02 -27.13 -0.38
C ARG A 92 4.67 -25.75 -0.38
N LEU A 93 4.71 -25.05 -1.51
CA LEU A 93 5.25 -23.69 -1.56
C LEU A 93 4.41 -22.77 -0.70
N GLU A 94 5.04 -22.03 0.21
CA GLU A 94 4.33 -21.13 1.14
C GLU A 94 3.49 -20.07 0.40
N SER A 95 3.93 -19.63 -0.79
CA SER A 95 3.18 -18.70 -1.63
C SER A 95 1.85 -19.28 -2.11
N VAL A 96 1.73 -20.61 -2.24
CA VAL A 96 0.52 -21.32 -2.72
C VAL A 96 -0.26 -21.98 -1.58
N ALA A 97 0.43 -22.55 -0.60
CA ALA A 97 -0.14 -23.30 0.51
C ALA A 97 -1.19 -22.50 1.32
N CYS A 98 -1.99 -23.22 2.11
CA CYS A 98 -3.05 -22.63 2.93
C CYS A 98 -2.53 -21.49 3.84
N LYS A 99 -3.22 -20.34 3.83
CA LYS A 99 -2.87 -19.13 4.60
C LYS A 99 -3.62 -19.02 5.93
N ASP A 100 -4.16 -20.13 6.43
CA ASP A 100 -5.02 -20.14 7.62
C ASP A 100 -4.31 -19.56 8.87
N TRP A 101 -3.01 -19.79 8.96
CA TRP A 101 -2.17 -19.25 10.03
C TRP A 101 -2.05 -17.71 10.00
N LEU A 102 -2.18 -17.07 8.83
CA LEU A 102 -2.20 -15.61 8.70
C LEU A 102 -3.58 -15.06 9.05
N THR A 103 -4.63 -15.70 8.51
CA THR A 103 -6.00 -15.23 8.69
C THR A 103 -6.42 -15.32 10.14
N ASN A 104 -6.10 -16.41 10.84
CA ASN A 104 -6.55 -16.64 12.23
C ASN A 104 -5.81 -15.85 13.32
N LYS A 105 -4.77 -15.08 12.96
CA LYS A 105 -4.04 -14.23 13.92
C LYS A 105 -4.64 -12.84 14.09
N VAL A 106 -5.59 -12.46 13.23
CA VAL A 106 -6.16 -11.12 13.19
C VAL A 106 -7.68 -11.17 13.31
N ASP A 107 -8.24 -10.11 13.89
CA ASP A 107 -9.68 -9.87 13.90
C ASP A 107 -10.18 -9.62 12.47
N ARG A 108 -11.36 -10.17 12.15
CA ARG A 108 -11.99 -10.08 10.82
C ARG A 108 -13.48 -9.75 10.89
N CYS A 109 -13.95 -9.17 11.99
CA CYS A 109 -15.36 -8.83 12.20
C CYS A 109 -15.59 -7.52 12.96
N VAL A 110 -14.55 -6.93 13.57
CA VAL A 110 -14.63 -5.68 14.30
C VAL A 110 -15.25 -4.57 13.44
N GLY A 111 -16.17 -3.81 14.03
CA GLY A 111 -16.93 -2.77 13.34
C GLY A 111 -18.18 -3.26 12.60
N GLY A 112 -18.39 -4.58 12.47
CA GLY A 112 -19.64 -5.15 11.93
C GLY A 112 -19.91 -4.87 10.46
N ARG A 113 -18.92 -4.33 9.72
CA ARG A 113 -19.03 -3.95 8.30
C ARG A 113 -18.24 -4.85 7.36
N VAL A 114 -17.69 -5.95 7.85
CA VAL A 114 -16.97 -6.90 7.01
C VAL A 114 -17.98 -7.74 6.22
N ALA A 115 -18.18 -7.41 4.95
CA ALA A 115 -19.12 -8.12 4.08
C ALA A 115 -18.48 -9.36 3.44
N LYS A 116 -17.18 -9.30 3.11
CA LYS A 116 -16.40 -10.42 2.57
C LYS A 116 -15.01 -10.43 3.22
N GLN A 117 -14.71 -11.52 3.92
CA GLN A 117 -13.39 -11.80 4.50
C GLN A 117 -12.62 -12.84 3.68
N GLN A 118 -11.40 -13.17 4.06
CA GLN A 118 -10.55 -14.14 3.36
C GLN A 118 -11.13 -15.57 3.38
N CYS A 119 -11.79 -15.96 4.47
CA CYS A 119 -12.38 -17.29 4.66
C CYS A 119 -13.71 -17.44 3.90
N VAL A 120 -13.98 -18.63 3.34
CA VAL A 120 -15.20 -18.92 2.58
C VAL A 120 -15.82 -20.27 2.96
N GLY A 121 -17.16 -20.32 2.87
CA GLY A 121 -17.95 -21.53 3.05
C GLY A 121 -18.03 -22.03 4.50
N PRO A 122 -18.71 -23.16 4.72
CA PRO A 122 -18.90 -23.75 6.05
C PRO A 122 -17.59 -24.15 6.73
N LEU A 123 -16.58 -24.49 5.93
CA LEU A 123 -15.26 -24.90 6.40
C LEU A 123 -14.31 -23.71 6.65
N GLN A 124 -14.73 -22.48 6.35
CA GLN A 124 -13.93 -21.26 6.55
C GLN A 124 -12.54 -21.29 5.89
N LEU A 125 -12.44 -21.92 4.71
CA LEU A 125 -11.16 -22.03 4.00
C LEU A 125 -10.70 -20.65 3.49
N PRO A 126 -9.42 -20.24 3.65
CA PRO A 126 -8.92 -18.93 3.26
C PRO A 126 -8.68 -18.84 1.74
N LEU A 127 -9.77 -18.80 0.96
CA LEU A 127 -9.75 -18.91 -0.51
C LEU A 127 -10.47 -17.74 -1.24
N ASN A 128 -10.96 -16.72 -0.54
CA ASN A 128 -11.56 -15.57 -1.21
C ASN A 128 -10.47 -14.68 -1.86
N ASN A 129 -10.72 -14.27 -3.10
CA ASN A 129 -9.81 -13.41 -3.87
C ASN A 129 -9.90 -11.92 -3.52
N VAL A 130 -10.99 -11.50 -2.87
CA VAL A 130 -11.32 -10.09 -2.61
C VAL A 130 -11.81 -9.90 -1.17
N GLY A 131 -11.40 -8.81 -0.53
CA GLY A 131 -11.98 -8.32 0.72
C GLY A 131 -13.01 -7.22 0.43
N VAL A 132 -14.15 -7.24 1.12
CA VAL A 132 -15.22 -6.24 0.93
C VAL A 132 -15.70 -5.72 2.27
N MET A 133 -15.72 -4.39 2.37
CA MET A 133 -16.22 -3.65 3.53
C MET A 133 -17.47 -2.85 3.14
N ALA A 134 -18.54 -2.95 3.92
CA ALA A 134 -19.72 -2.09 3.76
C ALA A 134 -19.42 -0.66 4.23
N LEU A 135 -20.01 0.33 3.58
CA LEU A 135 -19.86 1.74 3.97
C LEU A 135 -20.73 2.09 5.19
N ASP A 136 -21.91 1.48 5.27
CA ASP A 136 -22.87 1.65 6.35
C ASP A 136 -23.54 0.30 6.71
N PHE A 137 -24.60 0.32 7.53
CA PHE A 137 -25.31 -0.87 7.98
C PHE A 137 -26.64 -1.10 7.24
N ASP A 138 -27.08 -0.15 6.43
CA ASP A 138 -28.44 -0.08 5.87
C ASP A 138 -28.45 -0.23 4.34
N SER A 139 -27.31 -0.11 3.69
CA SER A 139 -27.12 -0.19 2.24
C SER A 139 -26.25 -1.38 1.84
N ALA A 140 -26.31 -1.71 0.55
CA ALA A 140 -25.43 -2.70 -0.07
C ALA A 140 -24.16 -2.08 -0.67
N GLU A 141 -23.87 -0.82 -0.36
CA GLU A 141 -22.72 -0.09 -0.89
C GLU A 141 -21.47 -0.38 -0.06
N GLY A 142 -20.33 -0.51 -0.74
CA GLY A 142 -19.10 -0.96 -0.11
C GLY A 142 -17.84 -0.64 -0.90
N VAL A 143 -16.71 -0.97 -0.30
CA VAL A 143 -15.39 -0.90 -0.92
C VAL A 143 -14.83 -2.30 -1.03
N ALA A 144 -14.47 -2.69 -2.25
CA ALA A 144 -13.76 -3.93 -2.53
C ALA A 144 -12.26 -3.66 -2.64
N THR A 145 -11.44 -4.56 -2.11
CA THR A 145 -9.98 -4.47 -2.15
C THR A 145 -9.40 -5.81 -2.53
N SER A 146 -8.53 -5.79 -3.54
CA SER A 146 -7.73 -6.93 -3.98
C SER A 146 -6.27 -6.53 -4.06
N ILE A 147 -5.40 -7.53 -4.14
CA ILE A 147 -3.96 -7.36 -4.29
C ILE A 147 -3.51 -8.23 -5.48
N GLY A 148 -2.51 -7.77 -6.21
CA GLY A 148 -1.79 -8.55 -7.21
C GLY A 148 -0.31 -8.27 -7.14
N HIS A 149 0.52 -9.29 -7.35
CA HIS A 149 1.97 -9.18 -7.33
C HIS A 149 2.62 -10.24 -8.23
N ALA A 150 3.60 -9.84 -9.04
CA ALA A 150 4.31 -10.77 -9.92
C ALA A 150 5.83 -10.55 -9.86
N SER A 151 6.39 -10.49 -8.66
CA SER A 151 7.83 -10.26 -8.44
C SER A 151 8.72 -11.29 -9.15
N VAL A 152 8.36 -12.58 -9.10
CA VAL A 152 9.11 -13.66 -9.77
C VAL A 152 9.10 -13.49 -11.29
N ALA A 153 7.96 -13.12 -11.89
CA ALA A 153 7.90 -12.80 -13.31
C ALA A 153 8.70 -11.52 -13.63
N GLY A 154 8.64 -10.53 -12.73
CA GLY A 154 9.40 -9.29 -12.79
C GLY A 154 10.92 -9.51 -12.83
N LEU A 155 11.43 -10.56 -12.17
CA LEU A 155 12.84 -10.95 -12.23
C LEU A 155 13.30 -11.32 -13.63
N ILE A 156 12.41 -11.85 -14.48
CA ILE A 156 12.69 -12.21 -15.87
C ILE A 156 12.40 -11.01 -16.78
N ASN A 157 11.23 -10.39 -16.63
CA ASN A 157 10.81 -9.25 -17.43
C ASN A 157 10.02 -8.26 -16.55
N SER A 158 10.59 -7.09 -16.29
CA SER A 158 10.04 -6.12 -15.35
C SER A 158 8.71 -5.53 -15.82
N ALA A 159 8.57 -5.25 -17.11
CA ALA A 159 7.33 -4.77 -17.71
C ALA A 159 6.20 -5.81 -17.67
N ALA A 160 6.51 -7.08 -17.96
CA ALA A 160 5.55 -8.17 -17.83
C ALA A 160 5.16 -8.40 -16.36
N GLY A 161 6.11 -8.33 -15.43
CA GLY A 161 5.83 -8.38 -13.99
C GLY A 161 4.89 -7.27 -13.52
N ALA A 162 5.10 -6.03 -13.99
CA ALA A 162 4.21 -4.91 -13.68
C ALA A 162 2.79 -5.15 -14.22
N ARG A 163 2.65 -5.51 -15.50
CA ARG A 163 1.34 -5.82 -16.10
C ARG A 163 0.64 -6.98 -15.42
N ASN A 164 1.37 -8.05 -15.09
CA ASN A 164 0.81 -9.21 -14.39
C ASN A 164 0.34 -8.85 -12.98
N SER A 165 1.05 -7.95 -12.27
CA SER A 165 0.61 -7.49 -10.95
C SER A 165 -0.71 -6.73 -11.02
N VAL A 166 -0.86 -5.85 -12.02
CA VAL A 166 -2.14 -5.14 -12.28
C VAL A 166 -3.23 -6.14 -12.70
N ALA A 167 -2.91 -7.08 -13.60
CA ALA A 167 -3.87 -8.08 -14.08
C ALA A 167 -4.36 -8.99 -12.95
N GLU A 168 -3.48 -9.45 -12.06
CA GLU A 168 -3.86 -10.24 -10.89
C GLU A 168 -4.76 -9.43 -9.95
N ALA A 169 -4.43 -8.16 -9.68
CA ALA A 169 -5.28 -7.32 -8.83
C ALA A 169 -6.69 -7.16 -9.43
N LEU A 170 -6.80 -6.92 -10.73
CA LEU A 170 -8.09 -6.77 -11.42
C LEU A 170 -8.87 -8.08 -11.51
N THR A 171 -8.19 -9.20 -11.79
CA THR A 171 -8.84 -10.52 -11.87
C THR A 171 -9.29 -11.01 -10.49
N ASN A 172 -8.57 -10.66 -9.43
CA ASN A 172 -9.02 -10.88 -8.06
C ASN A 172 -10.24 -10.01 -7.72
N LEU A 173 -10.37 -8.82 -8.31
CA LEU A 173 -11.48 -7.89 -8.06
C LEU A 173 -12.77 -8.26 -8.80
N VAL A 174 -12.71 -9.06 -9.87
CA VAL A 174 -13.84 -9.37 -10.77
C VAL A 174 -15.08 -9.95 -10.06
N TRP A 175 -14.89 -10.51 -8.86
CA TRP A 175 -15.95 -11.08 -8.05
C TRP A 175 -16.81 -10.02 -7.33
N ALA A 176 -16.40 -8.76 -7.34
CA ALA A 176 -17.15 -7.64 -6.78
C ALA A 176 -17.94 -6.91 -7.89
N PRO A 177 -19.23 -6.60 -7.68
CA PRO A 177 -19.98 -5.73 -8.60
C PRO A 177 -19.43 -4.29 -8.51
N ILE A 178 -18.97 -3.74 -9.64
CA ILE A 178 -18.39 -2.40 -9.69
C ILE A 178 -19.31 -1.48 -10.51
N LYS A 179 -19.91 -0.50 -9.83
CA LYS A 179 -21.02 0.33 -10.35
C LYS A 179 -20.72 0.99 -11.70
N ASP A 180 -19.56 1.65 -11.83
CA ASP A 180 -19.16 2.34 -13.07
C ASP A 180 -18.06 1.56 -13.80
N GLY A 181 -17.95 0.25 -13.55
CA GLY A 181 -16.88 -0.58 -14.12
C GLY A 181 -15.48 -0.10 -13.70
N LEU A 182 -14.51 -0.17 -14.62
CA LEU A 182 -13.10 0.11 -14.29
C LEU A 182 -12.84 1.56 -13.84
N SER A 183 -13.69 2.54 -14.16
CA SER A 183 -13.49 3.92 -13.69
C SER A 183 -13.70 4.09 -12.19
N SER A 184 -14.38 3.15 -11.52
CA SER A 184 -14.49 3.15 -10.06
C SER A 184 -13.26 2.50 -9.38
N VAL A 185 -12.30 1.98 -10.14
CA VAL A 185 -11.12 1.30 -9.60
C VAL A 185 -9.95 2.29 -9.51
N SER A 186 -9.40 2.43 -8.31
CA SER A 186 -8.14 3.13 -8.06
C SER A 186 -7.06 2.13 -7.70
N LEU A 187 -5.88 2.27 -8.29
CA LEU A 187 -4.73 1.40 -8.04
C LEU A 187 -3.67 2.13 -7.22
N SER A 188 -3.21 1.50 -6.15
CA SER A 188 -2.00 1.91 -5.42
C SER A 188 -0.83 1.06 -5.89
N ALA A 189 0.07 1.66 -6.68
CA ALA A 189 1.30 1.01 -7.12
C ALA A 189 2.42 1.22 -6.08
N ASN A 190 2.84 0.14 -5.43
CA ASN A 190 3.93 0.15 -4.46
C ASN A 190 5.17 -0.50 -5.08
N TRP A 191 6.26 0.26 -5.17
CA TRP A 191 7.49 -0.16 -5.84
C TRP A 191 8.57 -0.51 -4.83
N MET A 192 8.95 -1.79 -4.79
CA MET A 192 10.06 -2.29 -4.00
C MET A 192 11.13 -2.75 -4.96
N TRP A 193 12.20 -1.96 -5.09
CA TRP A 193 13.19 -2.17 -6.14
C TRP A 193 14.62 -1.90 -5.65
N PRO A 194 15.61 -2.72 -6.04
CA PRO A 194 16.99 -2.54 -5.63
C PRO A 194 17.70 -1.50 -6.52
N CYS A 195 17.34 -0.23 -6.36
CA CYS A 195 17.86 0.88 -7.17
C CYS A 195 19.40 1.00 -7.06
N LYS A 196 20.02 1.59 -8.09
CA LYS A 196 21.48 1.76 -8.25
C LYS A 196 22.28 0.48 -8.48
N ASN A 197 21.63 -0.68 -8.51
CA ASN A 197 22.26 -1.88 -9.05
C ASN A 197 22.31 -1.77 -10.59
N PRO A 198 23.39 -2.23 -11.25
CA PRO A 198 23.52 -2.11 -12.70
C PRO A 198 22.29 -2.68 -13.44
N GLY A 199 21.65 -1.85 -14.24
CA GLY A 199 20.48 -2.18 -15.05
C GLY A 199 19.15 -2.30 -14.30
N GLU A 200 19.12 -2.11 -12.98
CA GLU A 200 17.86 -2.18 -12.23
C GLU A 200 17.08 -0.87 -12.31
N ASP A 201 17.71 0.30 -12.42
CA ASP A 201 16.98 1.58 -12.54
C ASP A 201 16.31 1.67 -13.92
N ALA A 202 16.97 1.20 -14.98
CA ALA A 202 16.38 1.06 -16.30
C ALA A 202 15.17 0.12 -16.30
N ARG A 203 15.28 -1.03 -15.61
CA ARG A 203 14.17 -2.00 -15.49
C ARG A 203 12.98 -1.47 -14.71
N LEU A 204 13.22 -0.68 -13.66
CA LEU A 204 12.16 -0.02 -12.90
C LEU A 204 11.43 0.99 -13.80
N TYR A 205 12.18 1.79 -14.56
CA TYR A 205 11.61 2.74 -15.50
C TYR A 205 10.70 2.04 -16.53
N ASP A 206 11.17 0.95 -17.14
CA ASP A 206 10.38 0.16 -18.08
C ASP A 206 9.12 -0.45 -17.46
N ALA A 207 9.23 -0.92 -16.21
CA ALA A 207 8.10 -1.47 -15.47
C ALA A 207 7.01 -0.41 -15.25
N VAL A 208 7.40 0.76 -14.73
CA VAL A 208 6.49 1.90 -14.50
C VAL A 208 5.86 2.35 -15.82
N LYS A 209 6.68 2.59 -16.85
CA LYS A 209 6.23 3.03 -18.18
C LYS A 209 5.24 2.06 -18.82
N SER A 210 5.34 0.77 -18.52
CA SER A 210 4.44 -0.25 -19.09
C SER A 210 3.02 -0.26 -18.53
N ILE A 211 2.78 0.42 -17.41
CA ILE A 211 1.47 0.49 -16.72
C ILE A 211 1.01 1.93 -16.45
N SER A 212 1.77 2.93 -16.92
CA SER A 212 1.47 4.37 -16.75
C SER A 212 0.92 4.99 -18.03
#